data_AF-A0AAW2AZS9-F1
#
_entry.id   AF-A0AAW2AZS9-F1
#
_cell.length_a   1.000
_cell.length_b   1.000
_cell.length_c   1.000
_cell.angle_alpha   90.00
_cell.angle_beta   90.00
_cell.angle_gamma   90.00
#
_symmetry.space_group_name_H-M   'P 1'
#
loop_
_entity.id
_entity.type
_entity.pdbx_description
1 polymer ?
#
loop_
_entity_poly.entity_id
_entity_poly.type
_entity_poly.pdbx_seq_one_letter_code
_entity_poly.pdbx_strand_id
1 'polypeptide(L)' 'LSECSIPEKHCVILTSALKSNPSHLRELNLSWNKLGNSGVKHLCDVLKDSHCKLERL' A
#
# COMPACT_ATOMS: atom_id res chain seq x y z
N LEU A 1 -2.15 -9.62 1.48
CA LEU A 1 -3.31 -8.89 2.04
C LEU A 1 -4.50 -8.95 1.07
N SER A 2 -4.57 -9.95 0.20
CA SER A 2 -5.68 -10.09 -0.74
C SER A 2 -6.97 -10.46 -0.01
N GLU A 3 -8.11 -9.99 -0.52
CA GLU A 3 -9.46 -10.30 0.01
C GLU A 3 -9.70 -9.92 1.49
N CYS A 4 -8.85 -9.07 2.06
CA CYS A 4 -8.94 -8.69 3.47
C CYS A 4 -10.03 -7.63 3.76
N SER A 5 -10.86 -7.31 2.77
CA SER A 5 -11.86 -6.24 2.82
C SER A 5 -11.29 -4.93 3.36
N ILE A 6 -10.05 -4.58 2.99
CA ILE A 6 -9.39 -3.34 3.44
C ILE A 6 -10.24 -2.16 2.97
N PRO A 7 -10.95 -1.48 3.88
CA PRO A 7 -11.71 -0.30 3.51
C PRO A 7 -10.73 0.84 3.25
N GLU A 8 -11.12 1.79 2.41
CA GLU A 8 -10.31 2.97 2.03
C GLU A 8 -9.62 3.65 3.23
N LYS A 9 -10.32 3.80 4.37
CA LYS A 9 -9.77 4.37 5.61
C LYS A 9 -8.58 3.59 6.21
N HIS A 10 -8.53 2.27 5.99
CA HIS A 10 -7.40 1.43 6.44
C HIS A 10 -6.26 1.41 5.42
N CYS A 11 -6.49 1.83 4.18
CA CYS A 11 -5.42 2.00 3.18
C CYS A 11 -4.45 3.12 3.60
N VAL A 12 -4.93 4.15 4.29
CA VAL A 12 -4.09 5.21 4.90
C VAL A 12 -3.16 4.63 5.97
N ILE A 13 -3.67 3.71 6.80
CA ILE A 13 -2.88 3.06 7.85
C ILE A 13 -1.80 2.18 7.21
N LEU A 14 -2.18 1.37 6.21
CA LEU A 14 -1.25 0.52 5.48
C LEU A 14 -0.12 1.34 4.83
N THR A 15 -0.46 2.41 4.12
CA THR A 15 0.51 3.26 3.43
C THR A 15 1.39 4.04 4.40
N SER A 16 0.85 4.49 5.54
CA SER A 16 1.63 5.09 6.64
C SER A 16 2.65 4.10 7.21
N ALA A 17 2.27 2.84 7.41
CA ALA A 17 3.18 1.81 7.88
C ALA A 17 4.32 1.54 6.88
N LEU A 18 4.01 1.50 5.58
CA LEU A 18 5.00 1.32 4.50
C LEU A 18 6.01 2.49 4.44
N LYS A 19 5.58 3.72 4.73
CA LYS A 19 6.47 4.90 4.78
C LYS A 19 7.32 4.96 6.05
N SER A 20 6.70 4.71 7.21
CA SER A 20 7.37 4.84 8.50
C SER A 20 8.43 3.76 8.74
N ASN A 21 8.28 2.61 8.11
CA ASN A 21 9.27 1.56 8.13
C ASN A 21 9.44 1.09 6.69
N PRO A 22 10.39 1.67 5.92
CA PRO A 22 10.70 1.24 4.56
C PRO A 22 11.20 -0.19 4.61
N SER A 23 10.23 -1.11 4.64
CA SER A 23 10.43 -2.50 4.98
C SER A 23 11.27 -3.16 3.89
N HIS A 24 11.85 -4.31 4.22
CA HIS A 24 12.44 -5.19 3.20
C HIS A 24 11.39 -5.82 2.28
N LEU A 25 10.11 -5.41 2.37
CA LEU A 25 9.02 -5.93 1.55
C LEU A 25 9.24 -5.56 0.08
N ARG A 26 9.42 -6.60 -0.73
CA ARG A 26 9.58 -6.50 -2.19
C ARG A 26 8.27 -6.74 -2.93
N GLU A 27 7.36 -7.50 -2.34
CA GLU A 27 6.09 -7.86 -2.96
C GLU A 27 4.93 -7.61 -2.00
N LEU A 28 3.86 -6.96 -2.48
CA LEU A 28 2.66 -6.70 -1.70
C LEU A 28 1.42 -7.02 -2.53
N ASN A 29 0.74 -8.13 -2.25
CA ASN A 29 -0.51 -8.44 -2.94
C ASN A 29 -1.71 -7.79 -2.22
N LEU A 30 -2.37 -6.85 -2.92
CA LEU A 30 -3.62 -6.19 -2.51
C LEU A 30 -4.82 -6.55 -3.40
N SER A 31 -4.70 -7.57 -4.26
CA SER A 31 -5.81 -8.03 -5.10
C SER A 31 -7.09 -8.27 -4.30
N TRP A 32 -8.23 -8.05 -4.95
CA TRP A 32 -9.56 -8.21 -4.35
C TRP A 32 -9.85 -7.33 -3.13
N ASN A 33 -9.09 -6.25 -2.91
CA ASN A 33 -9.49 -5.19 -1.98
C ASN A 33 -10.14 -4.02 -2.72
N LYS A 34 -11.14 -3.41 -2.08
CA LYS A 34 -11.79 -2.19 -2.57
C LYS A 34 -11.08 -0.96 -2.01
N LEU A 35 -9.89 -0.67 -2.55
CA LEU A 35 -9.04 0.43 -2.08
C LEU A 35 -9.67 1.81 -2.31
N GLY A 36 -10.53 1.93 -3.32
CA GLY A 36 -11.09 3.22 -3.74
C GLY A 36 -10.04 4.15 -4.35
N ASN A 37 -10.48 5.31 -4.86
CA ASN A 37 -9.58 6.24 -5.54
C ASN A 37 -8.55 6.86 -4.59
N SER A 38 -8.92 7.19 -3.35
CA SER A 38 -7.95 7.76 -2.41
C SER A 38 -6.94 6.72 -1.94
N GLY A 39 -7.36 5.47 -1.70
CA GLY A 39 -6.45 4.38 -1.34
C GLY A 39 -5.40 4.13 -2.42
N VAL A 40 -5.81 4.10 -3.69
CA VAL A 40 -4.87 3.99 -4.83
C VAL A 40 -3.93 5.19 -4.89
N LYS A 41 -4.43 6.42 -4.69
CA LYS A 41 -3.58 7.63 -4.65
C LYS A 41 -2.51 7.52 -3.56
N HIS A 42 -2.87 7.10 -2.35
CA HIS A 42 -1.91 6.91 -1.26
C HIS A 42 -0.85 5.84 -1.59
N LEU A 43 -1.24 4.75 -2.25
CA LEU A 43 -0.30 3.73 -2.73
C LEU A 43 0.66 4.29 -3.79
N CYS A 44 0.17 5.07 -4.75
CA CYS A 44 1.03 5.73 -5.73
C CYS A 44 2.04 6.67 -5.06
N ASP A 45 1.63 7.39 -4.01
CA ASP A 45 2.55 8.25 -3.26
C ASP A 45 3.63 7.44 -2.51
N VAL A 46 3.30 6.23 -2.03
CA VAL A 46 4.30 5.31 -1.45
C VAL A 46 5.28 4.81 -2.53
N LEU A 47 4.78 4.40 -3.70
CA LEU A 47 5.62 3.87 -4.78
C LEU A 47 6.56 4.91 -5.38
N LYS A 48 6.20 6.20 -5.29
CA LYS A 48 7.05 7.32 -5.71
C LYS A 48 8.12 7.68 -4.68
N ASP A 49 8.03 7.18 -3.46
CA ASP A 49 9.02 7.44 -2.42
C ASP A 49 10.34 6.74 -2.77
N SER A 50 11.46 7.44 -2.72
CA SER A 50 12.78 6.89 -3.04
C SER A 50 13.22 5.78 -2.09
N HIS A 51 12.65 5.72 -0.88
CA HIS A 51 12.91 4.67 0.09
C HIS A 51 12.01 3.45 -0.11
N CYS A 52 11.03 3.53 -1.02
CA CYS A 52 10.17 2.41 -1.35
C CYS A 52 10.99 1.31 -2.02
N LYS A 53 10.83 0.11 -1.50
CA LYS A 53 11.59 -1.08 -1.89
C LYS A 53 10.72 -2.13 -2.59
N LEU A 54 9.45 -1.81 -2.81
CA LEU A 54 8.49 -2.64 -3.51
C LEU A 54 8.87 -2.76 -4.97
N GLU A 55 9.00 -4.01 -5.42
CA GLU A 55 9.26 -4.39 -6.79
C GLU A 55 7.98 -4.90 -7.47
N ARG A 56 7.02 -5.43 -6.70
CA ARG A 56 5.73 -5.94 -7.20
C ARG A 56 4.57 -5.58 -6.27
N LEU A 57 3.44 -5.22 -6.88
CA LEU A 57 2.17 -4.90 -6.23
C LEU A 57 1.04 -5.72 -6.87
#